data_AF-A0A2D5J7W9-F1
#
_entry.id   AF-A0A2D5J7W9-F1
#
_cell.length_a   1.000
_cell.length_b   1.000
_cell.length_c   1.000
_cell.angle_alpha   90.00
_cell.angle_beta   90.00
_cell.angle_gamma   90.00
#
_symmetry.space_group_name_H-M   'P 1'
#
loop_
_entity.id
_entity.type
_entity.pdbx_description
1 polymer ?
#
loop_
_entity_poly.entity_id
_entity_poly.type
_entity_poly.pdbx_seq_one_letter_code
_entity_poly.pdbx_strand_id
1 'polypeptide(L)'
;MAFTFSPPGNLTDMSAAAAADWHAEVNGYFTASRNPPGASFAGSRNQFFNPADGIDADAVEKEIGWTAFPRPLTIASATDEERWVLAEESRFEQVEYCEWSTTRDAAGKVVRITFTCEDRNYFRVLFRHQPDTVLDLYRQHVSAQVEMAHLVDGLGNYQPVNRWNANSADGAMHMIGQPNTIGAAVELVAGACVVRRNGDGTVKTGARELILCGRYGDPERHSDPTIGAEVNELARAGHVIAMANPPQLAFDAISFAGWDVPDGVAPQDCWAFTRGEAGRAVRGVLQAPEGASFTVGDIRINGKDIRFGGQVADGIRIKVTGLAHKLGQADIEPESGCLGDPVPGAVPGAVRGAVPGAATEGVTTRALMPRHRRI
;
A
#
# COMPACT_ATOMS: atom_id res chain seq x y z
N MET A 1 -15.32 26.72 -1.53
CA MET A 1 -15.75 25.43 -2.12
C MET A 1 -15.84 24.42 -0.98
N ALA A 2 -16.75 23.45 -1.06
CA ALA A 2 -16.77 22.35 -0.10
C ALA A 2 -15.51 21.49 -0.25
N PHE A 3 -15.01 20.90 0.85
CA PHE A 3 -13.85 20.02 0.83
C PHE A 3 -14.13 18.78 -0.02
N THR A 4 -13.17 18.36 -0.84
CA THR A 4 -13.20 17.11 -1.61
C THR A 4 -11.86 16.42 -1.52
N PHE A 5 -11.87 15.09 -1.35
CA PHE A 5 -10.64 14.32 -1.37
C PHE A 5 -10.09 14.28 -2.79
N SER A 6 -8.82 14.66 -2.95
CA SER A 6 -8.12 14.60 -4.22
C SER A 6 -7.75 13.15 -4.56
N PRO A 7 -7.63 12.80 -5.85
CA PRO A 7 -7.03 11.54 -6.27
C PRO A 7 -5.59 11.36 -5.78
N PRO A 8 -5.12 10.11 -5.56
CA PRO A 8 -3.73 9.86 -5.17
C PRO A 8 -2.79 10.44 -6.22
N GLY A 9 -1.68 11.04 -5.78
CA GLY A 9 -0.73 11.70 -6.67
C GLY A 9 -1.26 12.97 -7.36
N ASN A 10 -2.43 13.47 -6.96
CA ASN A 10 -3.17 14.52 -7.69
C ASN A 10 -3.39 14.17 -9.16
N LEU A 11 -3.64 12.89 -9.46
CA LEU A 11 -3.96 12.43 -10.80
C LEU A 11 -5.20 13.13 -11.36
N THR A 12 -5.16 13.42 -12.65
CA THR A 12 -6.16 14.25 -13.34
C THR A 12 -7.02 13.45 -14.33
N ASP A 13 -6.98 12.12 -14.28
CA ASP A 13 -7.71 11.27 -15.23
C ASP A 13 -9.24 11.25 -14.96
N MET A 14 -9.68 11.69 -13.78
CA MET A 14 -11.08 11.64 -13.36
C MET A 14 -11.92 12.79 -13.93
N SER A 15 -13.07 12.45 -14.51
CA SER A 15 -14.16 13.41 -14.74
C SER A 15 -14.72 13.92 -13.40
N ALA A 16 -15.53 14.97 -13.44
CA ALA A 16 -16.19 15.49 -12.24
C ALA A 16 -17.09 14.44 -11.54
N ALA A 17 -17.76 13.58 -12.30
CA ALA A 17 -18.58 12.49 -11.75
C ALA A 17 -17.71 11.43 -11.06
N ALA A 18 -16.60 11.03 -11.69
CA ALA A 18 -15.65 10.10 -11.10
C ALA A 18 -14.99 10.68 -9.83
N ALA A 19 -14.64 11.98 -9.84
CA ALA A 19 -14.07 12.65 -8.68
C ALA A 19 -15.06 12.75 -7.51
N ALA A 20 -16.35 12.96 -7.77
CA ALA A 20 -17.38 12.94 -6.73
C ALA A 20 -17.55 11.55 -6.09
N ASP A 21 -17.51 10.50 -6.91
CA ASP A 21 -17.58 9.11 -6.44
C ASP A 21 -16.29 8.71 -5.67
N TRP A 22 -15.12 9.15 -6.15
CA TRP A 22 -13.86 9.00 -5.42
C TRP A 22 -13.92 9.66 -4.04
N HIS A 23 -14.43 10.89 -3.97
CA HIS A 23 -14.63 11.56 -2.69
C HIS A 23 -15.55 10.76 -1.77
N ALA A 24 -16.67 10.23 -2.27
CA ALA A 24 -17.60 9.42 -1.47
C ALA A 24 -16.94 8.13 -0.96
N GLU A 25 -16.18 7.43 -1.82
CA GLU A 25 -15.42 6.22 -1.49
C GLU A 25 -14.40 6.49 -0.37
N VAL A 26 -13.55 7.49 -0.55
CA VAL A 26 -12.51 7.85 0.44
C VAL A 26 -13.12 8.34 1.75
N ASN A 27 -14.16 9.18 1.68
CA ASN A 27 -14.88 9.62 2.85
C ASN A 27 -15.45 8.43 3.64
N GLY A 28 -15.95 7.41 2.92
CA GLY A 28 -16.38 6.13 3.49
C GLY A 28 -15.28 5.43 4.29
N TYR A 29 -14.02 5.42 3.80
CA TYR A 29 -12.89 4.84 4.54
C TYR A 29 -12.68 5.54 5.88
N PHE A 30 -12.60 6.88 5.90
CA PHE A 30 -12.43 7.64 7.15
C PHE A 30 -13.61 7.45 8.12
N THR A 31 -14.85 7.47 7.61
CA THR A 31 -16.04 7.25 8.44
C THR A 31 -16.07 5.85 9.05
N ALA A 32 -15.79 4.81 8.25
CA ALA A 32 -15.75 3.43 8.71
C ALA A 32 -14.62 3.22 9.73
N SER A 33 -13.44 3.79 9.47
CA SER A 33 -12.29 3.69 10.37
C SER A 33 -12.44 4.49 11.65
N ARG A 34 -13.36 5.46 11.76
CA ARG A 34 -13.67 6.08 13.06
C ARG A 34 -14.51 5.16 13.96
N ASN A 35 -15.33 4.29 13.38
CA ASN A 35 -16.27 3.42 14.10
C ASN A 35 -16.18 1.96 13.60
N PRO A 36 -15.11 1.21 13.94
CA PRO A 36 -14.94 -0.15 13.46
C PRO A 36 -16.08 -1.06 13.99
N PRO A 37 -16.83 -1.76 13.13
CA PRO A 37 -17.94 -2.59 13.57
C PRO A 37 -17.47 -3.85 14.32
N GLY A 38 -18.12 -4.14 15.45
CA GLY A 38 -18.16 -5.49 16.04
C GLY A 38 -16.86 -6.07 16.60
N ALA A 39 -15.77 -5.31 16.68
CA ALA A 39 -14.50 -5.79 17.23
C ALA A 39 -14.43 -5.57 18.76
N SER A 40 -14.21 -6.64 19.53
CA SER A 40 -14.07 -6.53 20.98
C SER A 40 -12.80 -5.76 21.34
N PHE A 41 -12.95 -4.74 22.18
CA PHE A 41 -11.84 -3.90 22.66
C PHE A 41 -11.04 -3.16 21.56
N ALA A 42 -11.72 -2.72 20.49
CA ALA A 42 -11.13 -1.91 19.42
C ALA A 42 -10.56 -0.57 19.90
N GLY A 43 -11.02 -0.12 21.06
CA GLY A 43 -10.67 1.14 21.68
C GLY A 43 -11.28 2.35 21.00
N SER A 44 -11.25 3.45 21.72
CA SER A 44 -11.79 4.73 21.31
C SER A 44 -10.89 5.38 20.27
N ARG A 45 -11.46 5.69 19.11
CA ARG A 45 -10.78 6.40 18.03
C ARG A 45 -11.03 7.91 18.08
N ASN A 46 -11.19 8.46 19.28
CA ASN A 46 -11.45 9.89 19.51
C ASN A 46 -10.40 10.82 18.92
N GLN A 47 -9.15 10.37 18.87
CA GLN A 47 -8.04 11.14 18.27
C GLN A 47 -7.97 10.99 16.75
N PHE A 48 -8.71 10.06 16.14
CA PHE A 48 -8.75 9.91 14.68
C PHE A 48 -9.86 10.78 14.08
N PHE A 49 -9.55 11.55 13.04
CA PHE A 49 -10.53 12.39 12.38
C PHE A 49 -10.63 12.20 10.87
N ASN A 50 -11.76 12.63 10.31
CA ASN A 50 -11.99 12.71 8.87
C ASN A 50 -11.71 14.15 8.40
N PRO A 51 -10.73 14.38 7.51
CA PRO A 51 -10.44 15.70 6.96
C PRO A 51 -11.64 16.43 6.34
N ALA A 52 -12.65 15.69 5.86
CA ALA A 52 -13.87 16.28 5.32
C ALA A 52 -14.75 16.98 6.37
N ASP A 53 -14.58 16.68 7.66
CA ASP A 53 -15.29 17.34 8.77
C ASP A 53 -14.70 18.73 9.09
N GLY A 54 -13.56 19.08 8.50
CA GLY A 54 -12.82 20.31 8.77
C GLY A 54 -11.44 20.06 9.36
N ILE A 55 -10.51 20.96 9.07
CA ILE A 55 -9.12 20.95 9.54
C ILE A 55 -8.86 22.29 10.22
N ASP A 56 -8.30 22.28 11.42
CA ASP A 56 -7.98 23.51 12.15
C ASP A 56 -6.74 24.20 11.58
N ALA A 57 -6.61 25.51 11.83
CA ALA A 57 -5.54 26.34 11.29
C ALA A 57 -4.14 25.96 11.81
N ASP A 58 -4.05 25.19 12.90
CA ASP A 58 -2.78 24.71 13.48
C ASP A 58 -2.30 23.40 12.84
N ALA A 59 -2.95 22.93 11.77
CA ALA A 59 -2.64 21.65 11.18
C ALA A 59 -1.22 21.59 10.59
N VAL A 60 -0.56 20.45 10.83
CA VAL A 60 0.77 20.12 10.32
C VAL A 60 0.78 18.74 9.70
N GLU A 61 1.61 18.55 8.68
CA GLU A 61 1.82 17.28 8.02
C GLU A 61 3.14 16.63 8.47
N LYS A 62 3.17 15.30 8.51
CA LYS A 62 4.38 14.51 8.75
C LYS A 62 4.48 13.40 7.71
N GLU A 63 5.61 13.31 7.03
CA GLU A 63 5.92 12.18 6.15
C GLU A 63 6.43 11.01 6.96
N ILE A 64 5.84 9.84 6.76
CA ILE A 64 6.20 8.58 7.42
C ILE A 64 6.62 7.61 6.34
N GLY A 65 7.89 7.20 6.32
CA GLY A 65 8.44 6.44 5.19
C GLY A 65 9.18 5.15 5.57
N TRP A 66 9.11 4.16 4.69
CA TRP A 66 9.67 2.81 4.84
C TRP A 66 10.25 2.27 3.52
N THR A 67 10.96 1.15 3.59
CA THR A 67 11.55 0.47 2.42
C THR A 67 10.50 -0.29 1.61
N ALA A 68 10.57 -0.18 0.28
CA ALA A 68 9.61 -0.79 -0.64
C ALA A 68 9.77 -2.32 -0.81
N PHE A 69 10.95 -2.88 -0.51
CA PHE A 69 11.14 -4.32 -0.59
C PHE A 69 10.41 -5.06 0.55
N PRO A 70 9.68 -6.15 0.28
CA PRO A 70 8.93 -6.91 1.28
C PRO A 70 9.77 -7.48 2.41
N ARG A 71 9.54 -7.00 3.64
CA ARG A 71 10.20 -7.55 4.82
C ARG A 71 9.95 -9.05 5.04
N PRO A 72 8.72 -9.60 4.83
CA PRO A 72 8.48 -11.02 5.02
C PRO A 72 9.41 -11.91 4.19
N LEU A 73 9.75 -11.50 2.96
CA LEU A 73 10.66 -12.23 2.09
C LEU A 73 12.10 -12.18 2.59
N THR A 74 12.52 -11.06 3.19
CA THR A 74 13.83 -10.96 3.87
C THR A 74 13.91 -11.89 5.08
N ILE A 75 12.83 -12.08 5.83
CA ILE A 75 12.78 -13.02 6.97
C ILE A 75 12.85 -14.47 6.48
N ALA A 76 12.16 -14.77 5.39
CA ALA A 76 12.00 -16.13 4.88
C ALA A 76 13.22 -16.66 4.10
N SER A 77 14.17 -15.79 3.74
CA SER A 77 15.28 -16.11 2.84
C SER A 77 16.64 -16.09 3.52
N ALA A 78 17.56 -16.94 3.07
CA ALA A 78 18.94 -16.98 3.56
C ALA A 78 19.85 -16.00 2.81
N THR A 79 19.48 -15.59 1.60
CA THR A 79 20.28 -14.70 0.74
C THR A 79 19.44 -13.64 0.06
N ASP A 80 20.09 -12.55 -0.40
CA ASP A 80 19.44 -11.51 -1.19
C ASP A 80 18.87 -12.04 -2.51
N GLU A 81 19.59 -12.94 -3.18
CA GLU A 81 19.13 -13.49 -4.46
C GLU A 81 17.86 -14.33 -4.27
N GLU A 82 17.79 -15.14 -3.21
CA GLU A 82 16.59 -15.92 -2.90
C GLU A 82 15.36 -15.04 -2.65
N ARG A 83 15.47 -13.99 -1.83
CA ARG A 83 14.33 -13.08 -1.60
C ARG A 83 13.92 -12.33 -2.86
N TRP A 84 14.87 -11.94 -3.73
CA TRP A 84 14.55 -11.27 -4.99
C TRP A 84 13.83 -12.20 -5.97
N VAL A 85 14.22 -13.48 -6.03
CA VAL A 85 13.51 -14.50 -6.82
C VAL A 85 12.08 -14.66 -6.30
N LEU A 86 11.91 -14.85 -4.99
CA LEU A 86 10.58 -15.00 -4.38
C LEU A 86 9.68 -13.79 -4.65
N ALA A 87 10.24 -12.57 -4.61
CA ALA A 87 9.49 -11.35 -4.89
C ALA A 87 9.01 -11.22 -6.35
N GLU A 88 9.64 -11.95 -7.29
CA GLU A 88 9.21 -12.02 -8.68
C GLU A 88 8.29 -13.21 -8.98
N GLU A 89 8.14 -14.20 -8.09
CA GLU A 89 7.22 -15.32 -8.31
C GLU A 89 5.76 -14.85 -8.40
N SER A 90 5.40 -13.80 -7.65
CA SER A 90 4.06 -13.26 -7.61
C SER A 90 4.05 -11.83 -7.11
N ARG A 91 3.22 -10.99 -7.74
CA ARG A 91 2.95 -9.63 -7.26
C ARG A 91 2.24 -9.59 -5.90
N PHE A 92 1.63 -10.70 -5.47
CA PHE A 92 1.05 -10.80 -4.12
C PHE A 92 2.10 -10.85 -3.01
N GLU A 93 3.36 -11.17 -3.33
CA GLU A 93 4.46 -11.13 -2.37
C GLU A 93 5.00 -9.70 -2.14
N GLN A 94 4.64 -8.76 -3.03
CA GLN A 94 5.12 -7.38 -3.05
C GLN A 94 4.28 -6.49 -2.12
N VAL A 95 4.28 -6.83 -0.83
CA VAL A 95 3.31 -6.34 0.16
C VAL A 95 3.65 -5.00 0.81
N GLU A 96 4.62 -4.20 0.36
CA GLU A 96 5.02 -2.96 1.06
C GLU A 96 4.52 -1.67 0.40
N TYR A 97 3.28 -1.70 -0.11
CA TYR A 97 2.65 -0.59 -0.83
C TYR A 97 3.46 -0.12 -2.06
N CYS A 98 4.27 -1.01 -2.62
CA CYS A 98 4.97 -0.84 -3.88
C CYS A 98 5.02 -2.19 -4.57
N GLU A 99 4.42 -2.25 -5.75
CA GLU A 99 4.41 -3.44 -6.59
C GLU A 99 5.08 -3.13 -7.91
N TRP A 100 5.66 -4.13 -8.55
CA TRP A 100 6.43 -3.95 -9.78
C TRP A 100 6.33 -5.12 -10.74
N SER A 101 6.68 -4.81 -11.99
CA SER A 101 6.90 -5.77 -13.07
C SER A 101 8.26 -5.54 -13.72
N THR A 102 8.97 -6.63 -13.97
CA THR A 102 10.28 -6.68 -14.63
C THR A 102 10.13 -7.23 -16.04
N THR A 103 10.22 -6.35 -17.03
CA THR A 103 10.19 -6.75 -18.44
C THR A 103 11.58 -7.17 -18.89
N ARG A 104 11.64 -8.28 -19.63
CA ARG A 104 12.88 -8.88 -20.13
C ARG A 104 12.85 -9.05 -21.64
N ASP A 105 14.01 -9.05 -22.26
CA ASP A 105 14.15 -9.43 -23.67
C ASP A 105 14.09 -10.96 -23.87
N ALA A 106 14.20 -11.39 -25.13
CA ALA A 106 14.18 -12.81 -25.49
C ALA A 106 15.37 -13.62 -24.92
N ALA A 107 16.45 -12.96 -24.50
CA ALA A 107 17.59 -13.57 -23.84
C ALA A 107 17.45 -13.61 -22.30
N GLY A 108 16.34 -13.09 -21.76
CA GLY A 108 16.06 -13.02 -20.32
C GLY A 108 16.70 -11.83 -19.60
N LYS A 109 17.32 -10.91 -20.34
CA LYS A 109 17.97 -9.73 -19.79
C LYS A 109 16.94 -8.66 -19.45
N VAL A 110 17.09 -7.99 -18.31
CA VAL A 110 16.14 -6.95 -17.89
C VAL A 110 16.22 -5.74 -18.83
N VAL A 111 15.07 -5.31 -19.34
CA VAL A 111 14.96 -4.12 -20.21
C VAL A 111 14.24 -2.96 -19.57
N ARG A 112 13.31 -3.25 -18.67
CA ARG A 112 12.53 -2.24 -17.99
C ARG A 112 12.02 -2.79 -16.68
N ILE A 113 11.99 -1.96 -15.64
CA ILE A 113 11.26 -2.26 -14.41
C ILE A 113 10.27 -1.13 -14.18
N THR A 114 9.00 -1.49 -13.97
CA THR A 114 7.93 -0.53 -13.69
C THR A 114 7.43 -0.77 -12.27
N PHE A 115 7.43 0.27 -11.45
CA PHE A 115 6.96 0.27 -10.07
C PHE A 115 5.69 1.12 -9.94
N THR A 116 4.74 0.69 -9.10
CA THR A 116 3.48 1.39 -8.85
C THR A 116 3.08 1.34 -7.37
N CYS A 117 2.60 2.48 -6.90
CA CYS A 117 1.86 2.66 -5.64
C CYS A 117 0.39 3.04 -5.90
N GLU A 118 -0.05 2.96 -7.15
CA GLU A 118 -1.40 3.38 -7.52
C GLU A 118 -2.44 2.43 -6.94
N ASP A 119 -3.47 3.00 -6.31
CA ASP A 119 -4.50 2.22 -5.61
C ASP A 119 -5.52 1.63 -6.59
N ARG A 120 -5.90 0.36 -6.38
CA ARG A 120 -6.86 -0.32 -7.27
C ARG A 120 -8.26 0.33 -7.28
N ASN A 121 -8.67 0.96 -6.19
CA ASN A 121 -10.00 1.54 -6.07
C ASN A 121 -10.09 2.84 -6.88
N TYR A 122 -8.98 3.55 -7.07
CA TYR A 122 -8.89 4.64 -8.06
C TYR A 122 -9.29 4.14 -9.46
N PHE A 123 -8.73 3.00 -9.89
CA PHE A 123 -9.07 2.38 -11.18
C PHE A 123 -10.49 1.82 -11.22
N ARG A 124 -11.02 1.29 -10.11
CA ARG A 124 -12.43 0.85 -10.03
C ARG A 124 -13.39 2.03 -10.19
N VAL A 125 -13.11 3.17 -9.55
CA VAL A 125 -13.90 4.40 -9.74
C VAL A 125 -13.77 4.89 -11.17
N LEU A 126 -12.55 4.99 -11.71
CA LEU A 126 -12.37 5.37 -13.11
C LEU A 126 -13.15 4.47 -14.05
N PHE A 127 -13.07 3.15 -13.92
CA PHE A 127 -13.76 2.23 -14.82
C PHE A 127 -15.28 2.37 -14.76
N ARG A 128 -15.85 2.61 -13.57
CA ARG A 128 -17.30 2.84 -13.38
C ARG A 128 -17.83 4.00 -14.22
N HIS A 129 -17.03 5.05 -14.40
CA HIS A 129 -17.46 6.29 -15.07
C HIS A 129 -16.85 6.49 -16.47
N GLN A 130 -15.65 5.96 -16.69
CA GLN A 130 -14.78 6.25 -17.83
C GLN A 130 -13.93 5.01 -18.19
N PRO A 131 -14.55 3.89 -18.63
CA PRO A 131 -13.83 2.66 -18.93
C PRO A 131 -12.78 2.84 -20.04
N ASP A 132 -13.05 3.67 -21.05
CA ASP A 132 -12.08 3.97 -22.12
C ASP A 132 -10.81 4.65 -21.60
N THR A 133 -10.93 5.53 -20.59
CA THR A 133 -9.77 6.14 -19.93
C THR A 133 -8.91 5.06 -19.25
N VAL A 134 -9.52 4.06 -18.61
CA VAL A 134 -8.77 2.94 -18.02
C VAL A 134 -8.05 2.13 -19.10
N LEU A 135 -8.72 1.86 -20.23
CA LEU A 135 -8.09 1.18 -21.37
C LEU A 135 -6.88 1.96 -21.90
N ASP A 136 -7.02 3.27 -22.08
CA ASP A 136 -5.94 4.14 -22.56
C ASP A 136 -4.75 4.18 -21.58
N LEU A 137 -5.02 4.23 -20.28
CA LEU A 137 -3.99 4.15 -19.24
C LEU A 137 -3.21 2.83 -19.29
N TYR A 138 -3.92 1.70 -19.44
CA TYR A 138 -3.28 0.40 -19.63
C TYR A 138 -2.45 0.37 -20.92
N ARG A 139 -2.96 0.93 -22.02
CA ARG A 139 -2.22 0.98 -23.29
C ARG A 139 -0.95 1.81 -23.20
N GLN A 140 -1.03 2.94 -22.52
CA GLN A 140 0.08 3.86 -22.35
C GLN A 140 1.15 3.32 -21.40
N HIS A 141 0.74 2.73 -20.28
CA HIS A 141 1.66 2.44 -19.19
C HIS A 141 2.01 0.96 -19.01
N VAL A 142 1.27 0.06 -19.68
CA VAL A 142 1.52 -1.38 -19.67
C VAL A 142 1.82 -1.90 -21.08
N SER A 143 0.85 -1.87 -22.00
CA SER A 143 1.04 -2.40 -23.35
C SER A 143 -0.02 -1.91 -24.33
N ALA A 144 0.39 -1.42 -25.50
CA ALA A 144 -0.52 -1.01 -26.57
C ALA A 144 -1.45 -2.13 -27.06
N GLN A 145 -1.14 -3.40 -26.76
CA GLN A 145 -1.96 -4.57 -27.12
C GLN A 145 -3.12 -4.83 -26.15
N VAL A 146 -3.29 -4.01 -25.10
CA VAL A 146 -4.43 -4.14 -24.20
C VAL A 146 -5.71 -3.79 -24.96
N GLU A 147 -6.77 -4.54 -24.66
CA GLU A 147 -8.11 -4.42 -25.24
C GLU A 147 -9.11 -4.44 -24.09
N MET A 148 -10.28 -3.83 -24.28
CA MET A 148 -11.31 -3.77 -23.24
C MET A 148 -11.69 -5.16 -22.70
N ALA A 149 -11.78 -6.15 -23.59
CA ALA A 149 -12.08 -7.54 -23.22
C ALA A 149 -11.03 -8.17 -22.27
N HIS A 150 -9.82 -7.62 -22.20
CA HIS A 150 -8.80 -8.07 -21.25
C HIS A 150 -9.00 -7.49 -19.84
N LEU A 151 -9.80 -6.43 -19.69
CA LEU A 151 -9.95 -5.66 -18.45
C LEU A 151 -11.26 -5.94 -17.71
N VAL A 152 -12.13 -6.78 -18.27
CA VAL A 152 -13.46 -7.08 -17.71
C VAL A 152 -13.66 -8.56 -17.43
N ASP A 153 -14.47 -8.87 -16.42
CA ASP A 153 -14.97 -10.22 -16.16
C ASP A 153 -16.11 -10.61 -17.13
N GLY A 154 -16.65 -11.83 -16.96
CA GLY A 154 -17.76 -12.33 -17.78
C GLY A 154 -19.08 -11.56 -17.64
N LEU A 155 -19.19 -10.66 -16.67
CA LEU A 155 -20.34 -9.78 -16.44
C LEU A 155 -20.07 -8.35 -16.91
N GLY A 156 -18.88 -8.06 -17.45
CA GLY A 156 -18.48 -6.72 -17.89
C GLY A 156 -17.97 -5.81 -16.76
N ASN A 157 -17.77 -6.33 -15.54
CA ASN A 157 -17.20 -5.53 -14.46
C ASN A 157 -15.68 -5.45 -14.61
N TYR A 158 -15.08 -4.34 -14.16
CA TYR A 158 -13.64 -4.20 -14.12
C TYR A 158 -13.00 -5.35 -13.34
N GLN A 159 -12.00 -5.99 -13.93
CA GLN A 159 -11.19 -7.05 -13.33
C GLN A 159 -9.79 -6.47 -12.97
N PRO A 160 -9.53 -6.07 -11.71
CA PRO A 160 -8.26 -5.45 -11.33
C PRO A 160 -7.07 -6.42 -11.41
N VAL A 161 -7.34 -7.73 -11.21
CA VAL A 161 -6.38 -8.83 -11.36
C VAL A 161 -6.63 -9.48 -12.72
N ASN A 162 -6.12 -8.83 -13.77
CA ASN A 162 -6.19 -9.30 -15.15
C ASN A 162 -4.79 -9.67 -15.68
N ARG A 163 -4.72 -10.26 -16.88
CA ARG A 163 -3.45 -10.76 -17.44
C ARG A 163 -2.34 -9.70 -17.53
N TRP A 164 -2.70 -8.43 -17.71
CA TRP A 164 -1.77 -7.31 -17.85
C TRP A 164 -1.36 -6.68 -16.51
N ASN A 165 -1.92 -7.15 -15.40
CA ASN A 165 -1.68 -6.58 -14.06
C ASN A 165 -1.49 -7.65 -12.97
N ALA A 166 -1.58 -8.94 -13.29
CA ALA A 166 -1.54 -10.01 -12.29
C ALA A 166 -0.14 -10.60 -12.04
N ASN A 167 0.75 -10.51 -13.03
CA ASN A 167 2.07 -11.13 -12.96
C ASN A 167 3.19 -10.08 -12.95
N SER A 168 4.40 -10.56 -12.67
CA SER A 168 5.62 -9.76 -12.51
C SER A 168 6.34 -9.44 -13.82
N ALA A 169 5.79 -9.76 -15.00
CA ALA A 169 6.47 -9.62 -16.29
C ALA A 169 5.71 -8.81 -17.35
N ASP A 170 4.38 -8.91 -17.37
CA ASP A 170 3.51 -8.31 -18.40
C ASP A 170 3.16 -6.86 -18.09
N GLY A 171 3.19 -6.46 -16.82
CA GLY A 171 2.93 -5.08 -16.41
C GLY A 171 2.45 -4.90 -14.97
N ALA A 172 2.56 -3.66 -14.50
CA ALA A 172 2.01 -3.21 -13.22
C ALA A 172 1.26 -1.89 -13.37
N MET A 173 -0.04 -1.95 -13.65
CA MET A 173 -0.90 -0.76 -13.76
C MET A 173 -1.24 -0.17 -12.38
N HIS A 174 -1.61 -1.02 -11.44
CA HIS A 174 -1.90 -0.58 -10.07
C HIS A 174 -1.64 -1.74 -9.12
N MET A 175 -1.62 -1.46 -7.82
CA MET A 175 -1.43 -2.47 -6.79
C MET A 175 -2.56 -3.51 -6.80
N ILE A 176 -2.22 -4.78 -6.61
CA ILE A 176 -3.17 -5.92 -6.59
C ILE A 176 -3.08 -6.77 -5.32
N GLY A 177 -2.05 -6.61 -4.50
CA GLY A 177 -1.92 -7.26 -3.20
C GLY A 177 -2.96 -6.74 -2.20
N GLN A 178 -3.73 -7.63 -1.58
CA GLN A 178 -4.82 -7.26 -0.66
C GLN A 178 -4.45 -6.21 0.41
N PRO A 179 -3.27 -6.26 1.09
CA PRO A 179 -2.94 -5.24 2.08
C PRO A 179 -2.63 -3.87 1.47
N ASN A 180 -2.30 -3.81 0.17
CA ASN A 180 -1.89 -2.61 -0.52
C ASN A 180 -3.10 -1.80 -1.01
N THR A 181 -3.81 -1.16 -0.08
CA THR A 181 -4.89 -0.21 -0.40
C THR A 181 -4.86 1.04 0.48
N ILE A 182 -5.35 2.16 -0.05
CA ILE A 182 -5.53 3.41 0.70
C ILE A 182 -6.47 3.19 1.89
N GLY A 183 -7.57 2.45 1.71
CA GLY A 183 -8.49 2.13 2.80
C GLY A 183 -7.82 1.37 3.96
N ALA A 184 -6.95 0.41 3.66
CA ALA A 184 -6.15 -0.28 4.68
C ALA A 184 -5.18 0.66 5.39
N ALA A 185 -4.53 1.58 4.66
CA ALA A 185 -3.64 2.58 5.27
C ALA A 185 -4.39 3.55 6.18
N VAL A 186 -5.58 4.01 5.79
CA VAL A 186 -6.47 4.85 6.62
C VAL A 186 -6.87 4.11 7.89
N GLU A 187 -7.28 2.85 7.77
CA GLU A 187 -7.62 2.00 8.91
C GLU A 187 -6.45 1.81 9.87
N LEU A 188 -5.24 1.63 9.33
CA LEU A 188 -4.04 1.48 10.11
C LEU A 188 -3.73 2.76 10.91
N VAL A 189 -3.79 3.93 10.28
CA VAL A 189 -3.63 5.23 10.97
C VAL A 189 -4.68 5.37 12.08
N ALA A 190 -5.94 5.04 11.79
CA ALA A 190 -7.01 5.13 12.77
C ALA A 190 -6.83 4.20 13.97
N GLY A 191 -6.45 2.93 13.72
CA GLY A 191 -6.16 1.95 14.77
C GLY A 191 -4.94 2.34 15.61
N ALA A 192 -3.94 2.97 14.99
CA ALA A 192 -2.73 3.45 15.66
C ALA A 192 -2.97 4.68 16.55
N CYS A 193 -4.10 5.39 16.40
CA CYS A 193 -4.45 6.51 17.27
C CYS A 193 -4.86 6.09 18.70
N VAL A 194 -5.10 4.80 18.94
CA VAL A 194 -5.49 4.31 20.27
C VAL A 194 -4.26 4.20 21.17
N VAL A 195 -4.16 5.06 22.18
CA VAL A 195 -3.11 4.97 23.20
C VAL A 195 -3.47 3.86 24.20
N ARG A 196 -2.54 2.94 24.45
CA ARG A 196 -2.78 1.75 25.29
C ARG A 196 -1.77 1.67 26.44
N ARG A 197 -2.15 1.01 27.53
CA ARG A 197 -1.29 0.73 28.69
C ARG A 197 -0.94 -0.76 28.81
N ASN A 198 0.20 -1.02 29.41
CA ASN A 198 0.60 -2.31 29.95
C ASN A 198 -0.20 -2.65 31.21
N GLY A 199 -0.15 -3.92 31.61
CA GLY A 199 -0.80 -4.38 32.84
C GLY A 199 -0.25 -3.72 34.12
N ASP A 200 0.95 -3.16 34.07
CA ASP A 200 1.57 -2.38 35.15
C ASP A 200 1.21 -0.88 35.13
N GLY A 201 0.35 -0.45 34.18
CA GLY A 201 -0.09 0.94 34.01
C GLY A 201 0.83 1.82 33.16
N THR A 202 2.02 1.34 32.76
CA THR A 202 2.91 2.07 31.84
C THR A 202 2.30 2.18 30.45
N VAL A 203 2.61 3.24 29.71
CA VAL A 203 2.12 3.42 28.33
C VAL A 203 2.90 2.53 27.37
N LYS A 204 2.20 1.87 26.45
CA LYS A 204 2.79 1.07 25.37
C LYS A 204 3.41 2.00 24.33
N THR A 205 4.66 1.75 23.96
CA THR A 205 5.41 2.62 23.04
C THR A 205 6.20 1.86 21.98
N GLY A 206 6.43 0.54 22.16
CA GLY A 206 7.17 -0.26 21.20
C GLY A 206 6.35 -0.54 19.94
N ALA A 207 6.94 -0.35 18.75
CA ALA A 207 6.24 -0.57 17.47
C ALA A 207 5.57 -1.96 17.38
N ARG A 208 6.32 -3.02 17.72
CA ARG A 208 5.80 -4.40 17.73
C ARG A 208 4.75 -4.62 18.82
N GLU A 209 4.90 -3.99 19.97
CA GLU A 209 3.94 -4.07 21.07
C GLU A 209 2.61 -3.44 20.68
N LEU A 210 2.65 -2.24 20.09
CA LEU A 210 1.49 -1.48 19.65
C LEU A 210 0.70 -2.26 18.60
N ILE A 211 1.35 -2.77 17.56
CA ILE A 211 0.67 -3.47 16.47
C ILE A 211 0.09 -4.83 16.90
N LEU A 212 0.77 -5.56 17.80
CA LEU A 212 0.23 -6.81 18.35
C LEU A 212 -0.98 -6.55 19.26
N CYS A 213 -0.95 -5.45 20.00
CA CYS A 213 -2.02 -5.08 20.90
C CYS A 213 -3.23 -4.49 20.17
N GLY A 214 -3.01 -3.61 19.19
CA GLY A 214 -4.07 -2.99 18.40
C GLY A 214 -4.58 -3.85 17.24
N ARG A 215 -3.79 -4.84 16.78
CA ARG A 215 -4.07 -5.71 15.62
C ARG A 215 -4.52 -4.94 14.36
N TYR A 216 -3.96 -3.75 14.16
CA TYR A 216 -4.32 -2.85 13.06
C TYR A 216 -3.50 -3.11 11.77
N GLY A 217 -2.63 -4.12 11.75
CA GLY A 217 -1.77 -4.44 10.63
C GLY A 217 -0.90 -5.68 10.89
N ASP A 218 0.09 -5.90 10.01
CA ASP A 218 1.01 -7.04 10.09
C ASP A 218 2.33 -6.66 10.79
N PRO A 219 2.69 -7.31 11.91
CA PRO A 219 3.93 -7.03 12.65
C PRO A 219 5.22 -7.40 11.88
N GLU A 220 5.12 -8.12 10.76
CA GLU A 220 6.27 -8.58 9.98
C GLU A 220 6.57 -7.71 8.76
N ARG A 221 5.70 -6.75 8.42
CA ARG A 221 5.95 -5.72 7.40
C ARG A 221 6.87 -4.60 7.92
N HIS A 222 7.43 -3.82 7.00
CA HIS A 222 8.10 -2.55 7.29
C HIS A 222 7.08 -1.44 7.55
N SER A 223 6.10 -1.29 6.65
CA SER A 223 5.09 -0.23 6.69
C SER A 223 4.29 -0.21 7.99
N ASP A 224 3.62 -1.32 8.33
CA ASP A 224 2.60 -1.30 9.37
C ASP A 224 3.12 -0.97 10.78
N PRO A 225 4.25 -1.55 11.25
CA PRO A 225 4.83 -1.16 12.54
C PRO A 225 5.36 0.27 12.54
N THR A 226 5.93 0.74 11.42
CA THR A 226 6.46 2.11 11.30
C THR A 226 5.34 3.14 11.36
N ILE A 227 4.30 3.00 10.53
CA ILE A 227 3.14 3.91 10.55
C ILE A 227 2.49 3.85 11.93
N GLY A 228 2.29 2.65 12.47
CA GLY A 228 1.69 2.47 13.78
C GLY A 228 2.45 3.18 14.90
N ALA A 229 3.77 3.05 14.94
CA ALA A 229 4.60 3.67 15.96
C ALA A 229 4.62 5.21 15.85
N GLU A 230 4.78 5.73 14.63
CA GLU A 230 4.88 7.17 14.39
C GLU A 230 3.54 7.89 14.59
N VAL A 231 2.42 7.27 14.18
CA VAL A 231 1.08 7.80 14.46
C VAL A 231 0.79 7.74 15.96
N ASN A 232 1.12 6.63 16.64
CA ASN A 232 0.87 6.52 18.07
C ASN A 232 1.74 7.49 18.88
N GLU A 233 2.93 7.86 18.40
CA GLU A 233 3.73 8.94 18.99
C GLU A 233 2.96 10.27 18.99
N LEU A 234 2.35 10.64 17.86
CA LEU A 234 1.50 11.82 17.77
C LEU A 234 0.27 11.71 18.67
N ALA A 235 -0.33 10.52 18.78
CA ALA A 235 -1.50 10.30 19.63
C ALA A 235 -1.13 10.50 21.12
N ARG A 236 0.01 9.95 21.55
CA ARG A 236 0.55 10.15 22.91
C ARG A 236 0.93 11.60 23.21
N ALA A 237 1.21 12.40 22.18
CA ALA A 237 1.47 13.83 22.31
C ALA A 237 0.19 14.69 22.36
N GLY A 238 -1.00 14.07 22.31
CA GLY A 238 -2.29 14.77 22.46
C GLY A 238 -2.75 15.46 21.19
N HIS A 239 -2.37 14.95 20.02
CA HIS A 239 -2.84 15.47 18.73
C HIS A 239 -4.12 14.77 18.26
N VAL A 240 -4.87 15.44 17.37
CA VAL A 240 -5.96 14.85 16.59
C VAL A 240 -5.43 14.59 15.18
N ILE A 241 -5.53 13.34 14.71
CA ILE A 241 -4.71 12.78 13.64
C ILE A 241 -5.56 12.15 12.54
N ALA A 242 -5.12 12.31 11.30
CA ALA A 242 -5.66 11.69 10.10
C ALA A 242 -4.53 11.36 9.13
N MET A 243 -4.89 10.73 8.00
CA MET A 243 -4.06 10.75 6.79
C MET A 243 -4.34 12.05 6.02
N ALA A 244 -3.31 12.67 5.46
CA ALA A 244 -3.43 13.92 4.71
C ALA A 244 -4.20 13.75 3.38
N ASN A 245 -4.60 14.87 2.78
CA ASN A 245 -5.23 14.91 1.46
C ASN A 245 -4.20 15.23 0.35
N PRO A 246 -4.27 14.60 -0.84
CA PRO A 246 -4.85 13.28 -1.11
C PRO A 246 -4.37 12.18 -0.15
N PRO A 247 -5.25 11.29 0.32
CA PRO A 247 -4.81 10.07 0.98
C PRO A 247 -4.17 9.18 -0.08
N GLN A 248 -2.89 8.87 0.11
CA GLN A 248 -2.08 8.16 -0.88
C GLN A 248 -0.91 7.40 -0.26
N LEU A 249 -0.41 6.45 -1.04
CA LEU A 249 0.91 5.85 -0.88
C LEU A 249 1.76 6.38 -2.03
N ALA A 250 2.94 6.92 -1.74
CA ALA A 250 3.75 7.57 -2.76
C ALA A 250 5.23 7.26 -2.61
N PHE A 251 5.97 7.42 -3.69
CA PHE A 251 7.43 7.38 -3.65
C PHE A 251 7.94 8.51 -2.75
N ASP A 252 8.76 8.14 -1.78
CA ASP A 252 9.51 9.06 -0.92
C ASP A 252 10.84 9.40 -1.59
N ALA A 253 11.65 8.38 -1.86
CA ALA A 253 12.97 8.52 -2.45
C ALA A 253 13.42 7.25 -3.17
N ILE A 254 14.44 7.39 -4.02
CA ILE A 254 15.23 6.30 -4.57
C ILE A 254 16.71 6.56 -4.31
N SER A 255 17.41 5.56 -3.80
CA SER A 255 18.86 5.59 -3.61
C SER A 255 19.57 4.98 -4.81
N PHE A 256 20.46 5.76 -5.41
CA PHE A 256 21.38 5.30 -6.47
C PHE A 256 22.76 4.92 -5.91
N ALA A 257 22.88 4.72 -4.60
CA ALA A 257 24.15 4.35 -3.98
C ALA A 257 24.64 3.00 -4.51
N GLY A 258 25.91 2.95 -4.94
CA GLY A 258 26.53 1.74 -5.47
C GLY A 258 26.14 1.39 -6.91
N TRP A 259 25.42 2.28 -7.61
CA TRP A 259 25.08 2.07 -9.02
C TRP A 259 26.28 2.35 -9.92
N ASP A 260 26.52 1.43 -10.85
CA ASP A 260 27.48 1.57 -11.95
C ASP A 260 26.70 1.38 -13.25
N VAL A 261 26.57 2.46 -14.02
CA VAL A 261 25.78 2.53 -15.25
C VAL A 261 26.75 2.64 -16.43
N PRO A 262 26.59 1.84 -17.49
CA PRO A 262 27.45 1.92 -18.66
C PRO A 262 27.46 3.30 -19.33
N ASP A 263 28.47 3.51 -20.19
CA ASP A 263 28.62 4.70 -21.03
C ASP A 263 28.73 6.04 -20.27
N GLY A 264 28.98 6.00 -18.95
CA GLY A 264 29.09 7.20 -18.11
C GLY A 264 27.76 7.93 -17.88
N VAL A 265 26.62 7.25 -18.16
CA VAL A 265 25.28 7.79 -17.92
C VAL A 265 25.03 7.93 -16.42
N ALA A 266 24.40 9.04 -16.00
CA ALA A 266 24.03 9.21 -14.60
C ALA A 266 22.86 8.27 -14.25
N PRO A 267 22.85 7.58 -13.09
CA PRO A 267 21.75 6.69 -12.70
C PRO A 267 20.36 7.33 -12.73
N GLN A 268 20.29 8.62 -12.42
CA GLN A 268 19.05 9.41 -12.44
C GLN A 268 18.45 9.50 -13.84
N ASP A 269 19.27 9.49 -14.90
CA ASP A 269 18.81 9.58 -16.28
C ASP A 269 18.11 8.29 -16.74
N CYS A 270 18.31 7.17 -16.02
CA CYS A 270 17.63 5.90 -16.26
C CYS A 270 16.26 5.82 -15.55
N TRP A 271 15.97 6.72 -14.61
CA TRP A 271 14.76 6.67 -13.78
C TRP A 271 13.81 7.82 -14.09
N ALA A 272 12.53 7.50 -14.26
CA ALA A 272 11.48 8.51 -14.45
C ALA A 272 10.27 8.24 -13.54
N PHE A 273 9.81 9.26 -12.83
CA PHE A 273 8.44 9.29 -12.34
C PHE A 273 7.51 9.59 -13.52
N THR A 274 6.57 8.69 -13.78
CA THR A 274 5.71 8.77 -14.98
C THR A 274 4.26 9.06 -14.65
N ARG A 275 3.87 9.01 -13.37
CA ARG A 275 2.55 9.40 -12.86
C ARG A 275 2.64 9.97 -11.44
N GLY A 276 1.76 10.95 -11.18
CA GLY A 276 1.72 11.74 -9.95
C GLY A 276 2.58 13.01 -10.04
N GLU A 277 2.24 14.01 -9.23
CA GLU A 277 3.02 15.26 -9.13
C GLU A 277 4.32 15.11 -8.32
N ALA A 278 5.19 16.12 -8.39
CA ALA A 278 6.41 16.16 -7.60
C ALA A 278 6.12 16.05 -6.10
N GLY A 279 6.84 15.17 -5.40
CA GLY A 279 6.60 14.86 -3.99
C GLY A 279 5.44 13.89 -3.72
N ARG A 280 4.63 13.57 -4.75
CA ARG A 280 3.48 12.66 -4.68
C ARG A 280 3.46 11.65 -5.83
N ALA A 281 4.63 11.28 -6.36
CA ALA A 281 4.71 10.32 -7.45
C ALA A 281 4.13 8.97 -7.03
N VAL A 282 3.40 8.31 -7.93
CA VAL A 282 2.74 7.01 -7.70
C VAL A 282 3.19 5.95 -8.70
N ARG A 283 3.98 6.33 -9.72
CA ARG A 283 4.60 5.39 -10.67
C ARG A 283 6.02 5.79 -11.00
N GLY A 284 6.93 4.83 -10.90
CA GLY A 284 8.33 4.94 -11.29
C GLY A 284 8.70 3.94 -12.37
N VAL A 285 9.56 4.33 -13.30
CA VAL A 285 10.06 3.48 -14.39
C VAL A 285 11.57 3.56 -14.42
N LEU A 286 12.22 2.40 -14.39
CA LEU A 286 13.64 2.23 -14.68
C LEU A 286 13.80 1.67 -16.10
N GLN A 287 14.50 2.39 -16.97
CA GLN A 287 14.84 1.99 -18.33
C GLN A 287 16.10 2.69 -18.78
N ALA A 288 16.83 2.13 -19.74
CA ALA A 288 17.94 2.85 -20.35
C ALA A 288 17.41 4.08 -21.14
N PRO A 289 18.14 5.21 -21.18
CA PRO A 289 17.78 6.35 -22.01
C PRO A 289 17.65 5.96 -23.49
N GLU A 290 16.86 6.71 -24.24
CA GLU A 290 16.72 6.48 -25.68
C GLU A 290 18.08 6.53 -26.40
N GLY A 291 18.37 5.53 -27.22
CA GLY A 291 19.64 5.43 -27.96
C GLY A 291 20.83 4.90 -27.15
N ALA A 292 20.66 4.57 -25.87
CA ALA A 292 21.70 3.91 -25.08
C ALA A 292 22.13 2.57 -25.70
N SER A 293 23.42 2.24 -25.59
CA SER A 293 23.98 0.97 -26.09
C SER A 293 23.77 -0.22 -25.15
N PHE A 294 23.21 0.06 -23.97
CA PHE A 294 22.98 -0.88 -22.88
C PHE A 294 21.51 -0.96 -22.51
N THR A 295 21.17 -1.95 -21.69
CA THR A 295 19.84 -2.11 -21.10
C THR A 295 19.91 -2.15 -19.58
N VAL A 296 18.77 -2.14 -18.88
CA VAL A 296 18.73 -2.18 -17.39
C VAL A 296 19.56 -3.33 -16.83
N GLY A 297 19.55 -4.50 -17.47
CA GLY A 297 20.34 -5.65 -17.06
C GLY A 297 21.86 -5.51 -17.19
N ASP A 298 22.38 -4.45 -17.82
CA ASP A 298 23.81 -4.10 -17.82
C ASP A 298 24.20 -3.17 -16.66
N ILE A 299 23.22 -2.56 -16.00
CA ILE A 299 23.47 -1.71 -14.84
C ILE A 299 23.83 -2.62 -13.66
N ARG A 300 24.81 -2.20 -12.86
CA ARG A 300 25.20 -2.90 -11.64
C ARG A 300 24.81 -2.13 -10.40
N ILE A 301 24.42 -2.84 -9.36
CA ILE A 301 24.28 -2.32 -8.00
C ILE A 301 25.25 -3.11 -7.12
N ASN A 302 26.21 -2.43 -6.50
CA ASN A 302 27.26 -3.03 -5.68
C ASN A 302 28.02 -4.17 -6.40
N GLY A 303 28.34 -3.94 -7.68
CA GLY A 303 29.09 -4.88 -8.52
C GLY A 303 28.28 -6.08 -9.06
N LYS A 304 26.97 -6.15 -8.82
CA LYS A 304 26.09 -7.18 -9.37
C LYS A 304 25.14 -6.60 -10.41
N ASP A 305 25.04 -7.25 -11.57
CA ASP A 305 24.10 -6.87 -12.63
C ASP A 305 22.65 -6.89 -12.11
N ILE A 306 21.80 -5.97 -12.57
CA ILE A 306 20.38 -5.96 -12.26
C ILE A 306 19.71 -7.13 -12.98
N ARG A 307 19.36 -8.16 -12.20
CA ARG A 307 18.62 -9.33 -12.66
C ARG A 307 17.18 -9.32 -12.19
N PHE A 308 16.80 -8.59 -11.14
CA PHE A 308 15.47 -8.58 -10.56
C PHE A 308 15.02 -7.17 -10.19
N GLY A 309 13.71 -6.90 -10.25
CA GLY A 309 13.12 -5.66 -9.75
C GLY A 309 13.30 -5.48 -8.23
N GLY A 310 13.34 -6.59 -7.48
CA GLY A 310 13.61 -6.58 -6.04
C GLY A 310 14.96 -5.95 -5.66
N GLN A 311 15.98 -6.07 -6.52
CA GLN A 311 17.29 -5.43 -6.32
C GLN A 311 17.19 -3.90 -6.27
N VAL A 312 16.31 -3.34 -7.11
CA VAL A 312 16.06 -1.91 -7.18
C VAL A 312 15.12 -1.49 -6.05
N ALA A 313 14.12 -2.31 -5.73
CA ALA A 313 13.16 -2.05 -4.65
C ALA A 313 13.80 -1.89 -3.27
N ASP A 314 14.95 -2.53 -3.02
CA ASP A 314 15.74 -2.34 -1.79
C ASP A 314 16.17 -0.88 -1.59
N GLY A 315 16.42 -0.17 -2.68
CA GLY A 315 16.80 1.24 -2.67
C GLY A 315 15.63 2.22 -2.76
N ILE A 316 14.38 1.74 -2.86
CA ILE A 316 13.19 2.57 -2.97
C ILE A 316 12.54 2.73 -1.59
N ARG A 317 12.17 3.97 -1.28
CA ARG A 317 11.34 4.30 -0.12
C ARG A 317 9.95 4.73 -0.56
N ILE A 318 8.95 4.26 0.17
CA ILE A 318 7.54 4.68 0.07
C ILE A 318 7.16 5.46 1.32
N LYS A 319 6.18 6.34 1.20
CA LYS A 319 5.61 7.08 2.32
C LYS A 319 4.09 7.15 2.32
N VAL A 320 3.58 7.41 3.52
CA VAL A 320 2.29 8.06 3.76
C VAL A 320 2.52 9.43 4.39
N THR A 321 1.61 10.36 4.17
CA THR A 321 1.60 11.65 4.87
C THR A 321 0.50 11.65 5.93
N GLY A 322 0.90 11.76 7.20
CA GLY A 322 0.00 12.00 8.31
C GLY A 322 -0.35 13.49 8.42
N LEU A 323 -1.52 13.77 8.97
CA LEU A 323 -2.03 15.11 9.24
C LEU A 323 -2.41 15.20 10.72
N ALA A 324 -1.91 16.19 11.44
CA ALA A 324 -2.25 16.43 12.84
C ALA A 324 -2.74 17.87 13.02
N HIS A 325 -3.79 18.07 13.81
CA HIS A 325 -4.25 19.40 14.26
C HIS A 325 -4.69 19.32 15.73
N LYS A 326 -5.16 20.44 16.31
CA LYS A 326 -5.46 20.54 17.76
C LYS A 326 -4.26 20.08 18.59
N LEU A 327 -3.11 20.67 18.30
CA LEU A 327 -1.83 20.13 18.74
C LEU A 327 -1.71 20.17 20.28
N GLY A 328 -1.70 18.98 20.92
CA GLY A 328 -1.56 18.84 22.37
C GLY A 328 -2.85 19.11 23.15
N GLN A 329 -3.97 19.17 22.45
CA GLN A 329 -5.28 19.54 23.03
C GLN A 329 -6.23 18.34 23.15
N ALA A 330 -5.89 17.18 22.58
CA ALA A 330 -6.70 15.98 22.74
C ALA A 330 -6.54 15.43 24.16
N ASP A 331 -7.66 15.10 24.79
CA ASP A 331 -7.66 14.37 26.05
C ASP A 331 -7.25 12.93 25.80
N ILE A 332 -6.21 12.48 26.51
CA ILE A 332 -5.64 11.14 26.34
C ILE A 332 -6.02 10.34 27.57
N GLU A 333 -6.90 9.37 27.36
CA GLU A 333 -7.22 8.34 28.34
C GLU A 333 -6.71 6.99 27.82
N PRO A 334 -5.45 6.61 28.10
CA PRO A 334 -4.90 5.38 27.58
C PRO A 334 -5.64 4.15 28.10
N GLU A 335 -5.95 3.25 27.19
CA GLU A 335 -6.80 2.10 27.48
C GLU A 335 -6.02 0.89 28.01
N SER A 336 -6.62 0.19 28.97
CA SER A 336 -6.09 -1.05 29.54
C SER A 336 -6.59 -2.27 28.77
N GLY A 337 -5.73 -2.90 27.96
CA GLY A 337 -6.05 -4.11 27.19
C GLY A 337 -5.70 -3.99 25.71
N CYS A 338 -5.95 -5.06 24.96
CA CYS A 338 -5.65 -5.21 23.54
C CYS A 338 -6.89 -5.63 22.74
N LEU A 339 -6.91 -5.33 21.43
CA LEU A 339 -7.98 -5.75 20.54
C LEU A 339 -8.16 -7.28 20.59
N GLY A 340 -9.40 -7.72 20.77
CA GLY A 340 -9.76 -9.11 20.97
C GLY A 340 -9.95 -9.51 22.43
N ASP A 341 -9.48 -8.70 23.39
CA ASP A 341 -9.74 -8.94 24.81
C ASP A 341 -11.24 -8.78 25.13
N PRO A 342 -11.75 -9.45 26.18
CA PRO A 342 -13.09 -9.19 26.69
C PRO A 342 -13.23 -7.73 27.11
N VAL A 343 -14.39 -7.13 26.84
CA VAL A 343 -14.68 -5.76 27.31
C VAL A 343 -14.65 -5.76 28.85
N PRO A 344 -13.82 -4.90 29.50
CA PRO A 344 -13.76 -4.81 30.95
C PRO A 344 -15.14 -4.55 31.56
N GLY A 345 -15.55 -5.38 32.52
CA GLY A 345 -16.87 -5.28 33.17
C GLY A 345 -18.02 -6.00 32.45
N ALA A 346 -17.77 -6.68 31.31
CA ALA A 346 -18.76 -7.56 30.71
C ALA A 346 -18.96 -8.81 31.58
N VAL A 347 -20.16 -8.95 32.17
CA VAL A 347 -20.54 -10.16 32.90
C VAL A 347 -20.68 -11.30 31.88
N PRO A 348 -20.06 -12.49 32.08
CA PRO A 348 -20.28 -13.63 31.19
C PRO A 348 -21.74 -14.08 31.28
N GLY A 349 -22.57 -13.69 30.31
CA GLY A 349 -24.00 -13.95 30.30
C GLY A 349 -24.44 -14.73 29.08
N ALA A 350 -24.59 -16.05 29.25
CA ALA A 350 -25.35 -16.99 28.43
C ALA A 350 -25.16 -16.92 26.90
N VAL A 351 -24.33 -17.82 26.39
CA VAL A 351 -24.41 -18.29 24.99
C VAL A 351 -25.83 -18.83 24.75
N ARG A 352 -26.71 -18.03 24.13
CA ARG A 352 -27.83 -18.57 23.38
C ARG A 352 -27.33 -18.81 21.96
N GLY A 353 -27.25 -20.08 21.60
CA GLY A 353 -26.80 -20.52 20.29
C GLY A 353 -27.55 -19.81 19.17
N ALA A 354 -26.81 -19.06 18.37
CA ALA A 354 -27.15 -18.79 17.00
C ALA A 354 -26.13 -19.55 16.15
N VAL A 355 -26.59 -20.64 15.55
CA VAL A 355 -25.88 -21.32 14.47
C VAL A 355 -25.67 -20.30 13.35
N PRO A 356 -24.44 -20.07 12.85
CA PRO A 356 -24.25 -19.28 11.65
C PRO A 356 -24.90 -20.02 10.47
N GLY A 357 -25.96 -19.44 9.92
CA GLY A 357 -26.50 -19.86 8.63
C GLY A 357 -25.42 -19.70 7.57
N ALA A 358 -25.17 -20.79 6.86
CA ALA A 358 -24.31 -20.82 5.69
C ALA A 358 -24.81 -19.83 4.63
N ALA A 359 -24.02 -18.82 4.30
CA ALA A 359 -24.04 -18.23 2.97
C ALA A 359 -23.06 -19.06 2.14
N THR A 360 -23.62 -19.94 1.33
CA THR A 360 -22.92 -20.67 0.28
C THR A 360 -22.82 -19.74 -0.92
N GLU A 361 -21.60 -19.48 -1.40
CA GLU A 361 -21.32 -19.26 -2.82
C GLU A 361 -19.85 -19.54 -3.14
N GLY A 362 -19.63 -20.74 -3.71
CA GLY A 362 -18.67 -21.09 -4.76
C GLY A 362 -17.24 -20.54 -4.72
N VAL A 363 -16.36 -21.15 -3.93
CA VAL A 363 -14.93 -21.25 -4.29
C VAL A 363 -14.62 -22.71 -4.56
N THR A 364 -14.44 -23.04 -5.84
CA THR A 364 -13.84 -24.30 -6.26
C THR A 364 -12.39 -24.33 -5.77
N THR A 365 -12.15 -25.12 -4.74
CA THR A 365 -10.83 -25.51 -4.23
C THR A 365 -10.04 -26.21 -5.34
N ARG A 366 -8.95 -25.59 -5.82
CA ARG A 366 -7.94 -26.31 -6.58
C ARG A 366 -7.01 -27.02 -5.59
N ALA A 367 -7.06 -28.34 -5.63
CA ALA A 367 -6.30 -29.24 -4.77
C ALA A 367 -4.79 -28.97 -4.85
N LEU A 368 -4.13 -28.94 -3.68
CA LEU A 368 -2.69 -29.11 -3.56
C LEU A 368 -2.31 -30.46 -4.19
N MET A 369 -1.45 -30.44 -5.21
CA MET A 369 -0.72 -31.64 -5.63
C MET A 369 0.54 -31.81 -4.76
N PRO A 370 0.87 -33.05 -4.36
CA PRO A 370 2.05 -33.34 -3.55
C PRO A 370 3.33 -33.22 -4.38
N ARG A 371 4.35 -32.55 -3.82
CA ARG A 371 5.71 -32.54 -4.38
C ARG A 371 6.32 -33.95 -4.25
N HIS A 372 6.41 -34.66 -5.37
CA HIS A 372 7.27 -35.83 -5.46
C HIS A 372 8.73 -35.41 -5.49
N ARG A 373 9.48 -35.80 -4.45
CA ARG A 373 10.94 -35.97 -4.54
C ARG A 373 11.21 -37.01 -5.62
N ARG A 374 12.05 -36.67 -6.61
CA ARG A 374 12.80 -37.66 -7.36
C ARG A 374 14.28 -37.47 -7.05
N ILE A 375 14.80 -38.53 -6.42
CA ILE A 375 16.16 -39.09 -6.38
C ILE A 375 17.29 -38.09 -6.26
#